data_AF-A0A817UI25-F1
#
_entry.id   AF-A0A817UI25-F1
#
_cell.length_a   1.000
_cell.length_b   1.000
_cell.length_c   1.000
_cell.angle_alpha   90.00
_cell.angle_beta   90.00
_cell.angle_gamma   90.00
#
_symmetry.space_group_name_H-M   'P 1'
#
loop_
_entity.id
_entity.type
_entity.pdbx_description
1 polymer ?
#
loop_
_entity_poly.entity_id
_entity_poly.type
_entity_poly.pdbx_seq_one_letter_code
_entity_poly.pdbx_strand_id
1 'polypeptide(L)' 'MRVISLKNFNQRIRVLLQLLHYKNKMNVASIPGWSAKDGDEIICIAELKLGLIGMSCIVPGFSTMVLFK' A
#
# COMPACT_ATOMS: atom_id res chain seq x y z
N MET A 1 -11.54 -8.74 -1.70
CA MET A 1 -12.67 -9.29 -0.92
C MET A 1 -12.42 -9.38 0.58
N ARG A 2 -11.25 -9.80 1.08
CA ARG A 2 -10.98 -9.94 2.53
C ARG A 2 -11.09 -8.63 3.35
N VAL A 3 -10.68 -7.49 2.79
CA VAL A 3 -10.77 -6.21 3.51
C VAL A 3 -12.21 -5.76 3.74
N ILE A 4 -13.09 -6.07 2.78
CA ILE A 4 -14.51 -5.68 2.85
C ILE A 4 -15.18 -6.43 3.99
N SER A 5 -14.93 -7.74 4.14
CA SER A 5 -15.47 -8.53 5.25
C SER A 5 -14.94 -8.05 6.62
N LEU A 6 -13.67 -7.65 6.69
CA LEU A 6 -13.06 -7.12 7.91
C LEU A 6 -13.71 -5.80 8.34
N LYS A 7 -13.84 -4.85 7.42
CA LYS A 7 -14.48 -3.55 7.69
C LYS A 7 -15.98 -3.69 7.93
N ASN A 8 -16.65 -4.69 7.36
CA ASN A 8 -18.05 -4.98 7.65
C ASN A 8 -18.25 -5.54 9.07
N PHE A 9 -17.29 -6.29 9.61
CA PHE A 9 -17.34 -6.79 10.98
C PHE A 9 -16.95 -5.72 12.01
N ASN A 10 -15.89 -4.97 11.76
CA ASN A 10 -15.45 -3.88 12.62
C ASN A 10 -14.80 -2.76 11.79
N GLN A 11 -15.45 -1.60 11.71
CA GLN A 11 -14.97 -0.48 10.91
C GLN A 11 -13.74 0.23 11.50
N ARG A 12 -13.53 0.14 12.82
CA ARG A 12 -12.45 0.85 13.53
C ARG A 12 -11.13 0.09 13.59
N ILE A 13 -11.07 -1.12 13.02
CA ILE A 13 -9.82 -1.88 12.98
C ILE A 13 -8.86 -1.25 11.99
N ARG A 14 -7.59 -1.11 12.38
CA ARG A 14 -6.51 -0.67 11.49
C ARG A 14 -6.15 -1.80 10.55
N VAL A 15 -6.17 -1.56 9.25
CA VAL A 15 -5.80 -2.57 8.26
C VAL A 15 -4.63 -2.10 7.40
N LEU A 16 -3.57 -2.90 7.39
CA LEU A 16 -2.46 -2.76 6.45
C LEU A 16 -2.71 -3.70 5.26
N LEU A 17 -2.87 -3.13 4.07
CA LEU A 17 -3.15 -3.87 2.85
C LEU A 17 -1.93 -3.92 1.93
N GLN A 18 -1.58 -5.12 1.47
CA GLN A 18 -0.61 -5.32 0.39
C GLN A 18 -1.34 -5.49 -0.95
N LEU A 19 -1.09 -4.58 -1.89
CA LEU A 19 -1.62 -4.65 -3.26
C LEU A 19 -0.52 -4.98 -4.26
N LEU A 20 -0.86 -5.81 -5.25
CA LEU A 20 0.03 -6.13 -6.37
C LEU A 20 -0.10 -5.14 -7.53
N HIS A 21 -1.30 -4.61 -7.77
CA HIS A 21 -1.58 -3.69 -8.86
C HIS A 21 -2.06 -2.34 -8.35
N TYR A 22 -1.49 -1.25 -8.87
CA TYR A 22 -1.88 0.11 -8.52
C TYR A 22 -3.34 0.42 -8.82
N LYS A 23 -3.88 -0.12 -9.92
CA LYS A 23 -5.28 0.07 -10.33
C LYS A 23 -6.28 -0.32 -9.23
N ASN A 24 -5.93 -1.32 -8.41
CA ASN A 24 -6.80 -1.81 -7.35
C ASN A 24 -6.85 -0.87 -6.13
N LYS A 25 -5.94 0.10 -6.03
CA LYS A 25 -5.90 1.09 -4.94
C LYS A 25 -7.18 1.94 -4.93
N MET A 26 -7.67 2.33 -6.12
CA MET A 26 -8.93 3.07 -6.28
C MET A 26 -10.13 2.28 -5.75
N ASN A 27 -10.17 0.97 -6.02
CA ASN A 27 -11.27 0.10 -5.58
C ASN A 27 -11.29 -0.12 -4.06
N VAL A 28 -10.14 0.02 -3.39
CA VAL A 28 -10.05 -0.04 -1.93
C VAL A 28 -10.47 1.29 -1.31
N ALA A 29 -10.06 2.41 -1.91
CA ALA A 29 -10.43 3.75 -1.45
C ALA A 29 -11.93 4.03 -1.55
N SER A 30 -12.66 3.34 -2.42
CA SER A 30 -14.11 3.44 -2.54
C SER A 30 -14.90 2.68 -1.46
N ILE A 31 -14.25 1.93 -0.56
CA ILE A 31 -14.94 1.16 0.48
C ILE A 31 -15.36 2.10 1.62
N PRO A 32 -16.66 2.15 1.98
CA PRO A 32 -17.12 2.92 3.14
C PRO A 32 -16.53 2.31 4.43
N GLY A 33 -15.77 3.12 5.19
CA GLY A 33 -15.04 2.69 6.39
C GLY A 33 -13.53 2.53 6.20
N TRP A 34 -13.01 2.78 4.99
CA TRP A 34 -11.58 2.97 4.78
C TRP A 34 -11.18 4.42 5.08
N SER A 35 -10.27 4.63 6.02
CA SER A 35 -9.82 5.97 6.40
C SER A 35 -8.32 5.99 6.63
N ALA A 36 -7.61 6.66 5.73
CA ALA A 36 -6.17 6.89 5.87
C ALA A 36 -5.84 7.69 7.14
N LYS A 37 -6.78 8.49 7.65
CA LYS A 37 -6.62 9.24 8.90
C LYS A 37 -6.67 8.35 10.14
N ASP A 38 -7.38 7.23 10.07
CA ASP A 38 -7.55 6.29 11.18
C ASP A 38 -6.44 5.23 11.23
N GLY A 39 -5.45 5.32 10.31
CA GLY A 39 -4.30 4.42 10.23
C GLY A 39 -4.49 3.26 9.27
N ASP A 40 -5.45 3.33 8.35
CA ASP A 40 -5.57 2.36 7.26
C ASP A 40 -4.55 2.68 6.16
N GLU A 41 -3.64 1.75 5.91
CA GLU A 41 -2.54 1.95 4.98
C GLU A 41 -2.56 0.92 3.84
N ILE A 42 -2.14 1.38 2.64
CA ILE A 42 -2.06 0.55 1.44
C ILE A 42 -0.62 0.56 0.93
N ILE A 43 0.04 -0.59 0.97
CA ILE A 43 1.35 -0.81 0.39
C ILE A 43 1.16 -1.44 -0.99
N CYS A 44 1.42 -0.68 -2.06
CA CYS A 44 1.43 -1.19 -3.42
C CYS A 44 2.83 -1.66 -3.81
N ILE A 45 2.99 -2.96 -4.02
CA ILE A 45 4.28 -3.56 -4.39
C ILE A 45 4.76 -3.07 -5.76
N ALA A 46 3.84 -2.86 -6.71
CA ALA A 46 4.20 -2.32 -8.02
C ALA A 46 4.73 -0.88 -7.95
N GLU A 47 4.12 -0.02 -7.13
CA GLU A 47 4.62 1.35 -6.92
C GLU A 47 5.98 1.32 -6.24
N LEU A 48 6.12 0.52 -5.17
CA LEU A 48 7.36 0.45 -4.41
C LEU A 48 8.51 -0.09 -5.28
N LYS A 49 8.26 -1.17 -6.04
CA LYS A 49 9.26 -1.77 -6.94
C LYS A 49 9.70 -0.79 -8.03
N LEU A 50 8.76 -0.17 -8.73
CA LEU A 50 9.07 0.78 -9.80
C LEU A 50 9.72 2.05 -9.25
N GLY A 51 9.29 2.52 -8.07
CA GLY A 51 9.89 3.66 -7.38
C GLY A 51 11.34 3.42 -7.00
N LEU A 52 11.65 2.25 -6.43
CA LEU A 52 13.03 1.87 -6.08
C LEU A 52 13.92 1.74 -7.32
N ILE A 53 13.41 1.17 -8.41
CA ILE A 53 14.13 1.10 -9.69
C ILE A 53 14.36 2.50 -10.26
N GLY A 54 13.32 3.34 -10.28
CA GLY A 54 13.41 4.72 -10.78
C GLY A 54 14.41 5.57 -9.99
N MET A 55 14.41 5.46 -8.65
CA MET A 55 15.40 6.13 -7.81
C MET A 55 16.80 5.56 -8.02
N SER A 56 16.93 4.26 -8.30
CA SER A 56 18.22 3.66 -8.63
C SER A 56 18.81 4.19 -9.95
N CYS A 57 17.98 4.73 -10.86
CA CYS A 57 18.45 5.41 -12.06
C CYS A 57 19.07 6.79 -11.76
N ILE A 58 18.67 7.45 -10.68
CA ILE A 58 19.20 8.75 -10.25
C ILE A 58 20.43 8.55 -9.36
N VAL A 59 20.32 7.65 -8.39
CA VAL A 59 21.38 7.31 -7.45
C VAL A 59 21.63 5.80 -7.51
N PRO A 60 22.71 5.35 -8.17
CA PRO A 60 23.02 3.93 -8.23
C PRO A 60 23.25 3.38 -6.82
N GLY A 61 22.63 2.25 -6.49
CA GLY A 61 22.69 1.64 -5.15
C GLY A 61 21.65 2.15 -4.15
N PHE A 62 20.72 3.04 -4.55
CA PHE A 62 19.66 3.50 -3.64
C PHE A 62 18.74 2.37 -3.16
N SER A 63 18.37 1.43 -4.04
CA SER A 63 17.52 0.30 -3.68
C SER A 63 18.13 -0.60 -2.61
N THR A 64 19.44 -0.85 -2.65
CA THR A 64 20.13 -1.64 -1.62
C THR A 64 20.28 -0.87 -0.31
N MET A 65 20.49 0.44 -0.35
CA MET A 65 20.51 1.27 0.88
C MET A 65 19.16 1.26 1.62
N VAL A 66 18.04 1.32 0.90
CA VAL A 66 16.71 1.33 1.51
C VAL A 66 16.30 -0.04 2.07
N LEU A 67 16.78 -1.13 1.49
CA LEU A 67 16.44 -2.50 1.92
C LEU A 67 17.34 -3.06 3.03
N PHE A 68 18.56 -2.55 3.22
CA PHE A 68 19.55 -3.05 4.21
C PHE A 68 19.71 -2.19 5.47
N LYS A 69 18.83 -1.21 5.67
CA LYS A 69 18.78 -0.39 6.89
C LYS A 69 17.70 -0.91 7.83
#